data_AF-A0A399ZBL2-F1
#
_entry.id   AF-A0A399ZBL2-F1
#
_cell.length_a   1.000
_cell.length_b   1.000
_cell.length_c   1.000
_cell.angle_alpha   90.00
_cell.angle_beta   90.00
_cell.angle_gamma   90.00
#
_symmetry.space_group_name_H-M   'P 1'
#
loop_
_entity.id
_entity.type
_entity.pdbx_description
1 polymer ?
#
loop_
_entity_poly.entity_id
_entity_poly.type
_entity_poly.pdbx_seq_one_letter_code
_entity_poly.pdbx_strand_id
1 'polypeptide(L)'
;MRRLLALASFLLLLALLFVWLWESRQPKAVELIPVISGQPEYCLTCHADLPEISASHPIKTFGCVSCHGGERLALDADLAHSSMRGGANPSDLSVVEASCGGSACHSGSEADQRDHIQRVTTSVQSTYAGAIASIRYTFGAQPSLTPIFGIYAVTDEDSKTGITSLLAFDPSRETNPSIKKFAENCLTCHINAAPREGEAYARQTGCAACHSIGEHKLSTAIPYTQCNACHNRGNYDLRAMTFVERADHPTKRVEDYYQPIAQFTRCEYTLDCVDCHTRAEAMGDGDLHASQKDVQYTQCKTCHGTLTELPLTKTLTDPNDIAFRMAQLNPIVNLQLGDTILVTEKGEPLWNTRVLPDGTYEMIGKATSQYFTFRPVMGSGCTQNGADQSSAYCHECHAVER
;
A
#
# COMPACT_ATOMS: atom_id res chain seq x y z
N MET A 1 11.73 -73.55 -12.74
CA MET A 1 12.53 -72.59 -13.54
C MET A 1 11.68 -71.74 -14.50
N ARG A 2 11.00 -72.32 -15.51
CA ARG A 2 10.22 -71.54 -16.51
C ARG A 2 9.11 -70.63 -15.92
N ARG A 3 8.36 -71.09 -14.92
CA ARG A 3 7.31 -70.27 -14.26
C ARG A 3 7.88 -69.10 -13.44
N LEU A 4 9.03 -69.30 -12.78
CA LEU A 4 9.72 -68.25 -12.03
C LEU A 4 10.31 -67.19 -12.97
N LEU A 5 10.89 -67.61 -14.10
CA LEU A 5 11.37 -66.71 -15.15
C LEU A 5 10.24 -65.88 -15.77
N ALA A 6 9.07 -66.50 -16.02
CA ALA A 6 7.89 -65.80 -16.54
C ALA A 6 7.35 -64.75 -15.54
N LEU A 7 7.26 -65.10 -14.26
CA LEU A 7 6.82 -64.17 -13.20
C LEU A 7 7.81 -63.00 -13.04
N ALA A 8 9.11 -63.28 -13.01
CA ALA A 8 10.14 -62.24 -12.92
C ALA A 8 10.13 -61.30 -14.15
N SER A 9 9.95 -61.84 -15.35
CA SER A 9 9.84 -61.04 -16.59
C SER A 9 8.58 -60.18 -16.58
N PHE A 10 7.45 -60.70 -16.09
CA PHE A 10 6.21 -59.95 -15.96
C PHE A 10 6.33 -58.80 -14.95
N LEU A 11 6.93 -59.05 -13.78
CA LEU A 11 7.18 -58.00 -12.78
C LEU A 11 8.14 -56.92 -13.31
N LEU A 12 9.18 -57.30 -14.06
CA LEU A 12 10.07 -56.35 -14.71
C LEU A 12 9.33 -55.49 -15.74
N LEU A 13 8.48 -56.10 -16.58
CA LEU A 13 7.66 -55.35 -17.54
C LEU A 13 6.68 -54.40 -16.85
N LEU A 14 6.05 -54.82 -15.76
CA LEU A 14 5.19 -53.95 -14.95
C LEU A 14 5.97 -52.79 -14.34
N ALA A 15 7.17 -53.03 -13.81
CA ALA A 15 8.03 -51.98 -13.27
C ALA A 15 8.47 -51.00 -14.37
N LEU A 16 8.86 -51.48 -15.55
CA LEU A 16 9.22 -50.64 -16.70
C LEU A 16 8.02 -49.83 -17.21
N LEU A 17 6.83 -50.44 -17.28
CA LEU A 17 5.61 -49.74 -17.64
C LEU A 17 5.25 -48.66 -16.62
N PHE A 18 5.40 -48.96 -15.33
CA PHE A 18 5.18 -47.99 -14.25
C PHE A 18 6.16 -46.82 -14.33
N VAL A 19 7.46 -47.08 -14.52
CA VAL A 19 8.48 -46.04 -14.69
C VAL A 19 8.21 -45.22 -15.95
N TRP A 20 7.86 -45.85 -17.07
CA TRP A 20 7.52 -45.14 -18.29
C TRP A 20 6.27 -44.26 -18.14
N LEU A 21 5.20 -44.79 -17.51
CA LEU A 21 4.00 -44.01 -17.21
C LEU A 21 4.30 -42.84 -16.26
N TRP A 22 5.13 -43.06 -15.25
CA TRP A 22 5.58 -42.03 -14.32
C TRP A 22 6.36 -40.93 -15.04
N GLU A 23 7.37 -41.30 -15.82
CA GLU A 23 8.21 -40.37 -16.58
C GLU A 23 7.40 -39.61 -17.64
N SER A 24 6.48 -40.28 -18.34
CA SER A 24 5.61 -39.66 -19.35
C SER A 24 4.62 -38.65 -18.76
N ARG A 25 4.39 -38.70 -17.45
CA ARG A 25 3.53 -37.75 -16.72
C ARG A 25 4.32 -36.62 -16.06
N GLN A 26 5.66 -36.67 -16.06
CA GLN A 26 6.45 -35.57 -15.52
C GLN A 26 6.24 -34.32 -16.39
N PRO A 27 6.01 -33.15 -15.77
CA PRO A 27 5.79 -31.94 -16.52
C PRO A 27 7.07 -31.56 -17.26
N LYS A 28 6.92 -31.11 -18.50
CA LYS A 28 8.06 -30.69 -19.32
C LYS A 28 8.48 -29.29 -18.87
N ALA A 29 9.69 -29.16 -18.35
CA ALA A 29 10.18 -27.90 -17.80
C ALA A 29 10.06 -26.76 -18.82
N VAL A 30 9.42 -25.67 -18.39
CA VAL A 30 9.39 -24.40 -19.10
C VAL A 30 10.47 -23.51 -18.47
N GLU A 31 11.59 -23.36 -19.18
CA GLU A 31 12.72 -22.58 -18.70
C GLU A 31 12.50 -21.07 -18.89
N LEU A 32 12.75 -20.32 -17.81
CA LEU A 32 12.91 -18.88 -17.82
C LEU A 32 14.30 -18.55 -17.25
N ILE A 33 15.04 -17.68 -17.93
CA ILE A 33 16.32 -17.15 -17.44
C ILE A 33 16.15 -15.63 -17.27
N PRO A 34 15.84 -15.15 -16.04
CA PRO A 34 15.67 -13.73 -15.78
C PRO A 34 16.96 -12.95 -16.00
N VAL A 35 16.86 -11.74 -16.55
CA VAL A 35 18.02 -10.86 -16.81
C VAL A 35 18.82 -10.57 -15.54
N ILE A 36 18.16 -10.27 -14.43
CA ILE A 36 18.83 -9.85 -13.19
C ILE A 36 19.55 -11.02 -12.53
N SER A 37 18.94 -12.21 -12.50
CA SER A 37 19.55 -13.37 -11.84
C SER A 37 20.54 -14.09 -12.75
N GLY A 38 20.31 -14.11 -14.07
CA GLY A 38 21.08 -14.91 -15.03
C GLY A 38 20.99 -16.42 -14.77
N GLN A 39 19.98 -16.86 -14.04
CA GLN A 39 19.85 -18.21 -13.50
C GLN A 39 18.54 -18.84 -13.97
N PRO A 40 18.53 -20.07 -14.52
CA PRO A 40 17.29 -20.71 -14.94
C PRO A 40 16.36 -20.99 -13.75
N GLU A 41 15.06 -20.80 -14.00
CA GLU A 41 13.95 -21.16 -13.13
C GLU A 41 12.81 -21.82 -13.93
N TYR A 42 12.07 -22.73 -13.30
CA TYR A 42 11.03 -23.56 -13.93
C TYR A 42 9.62 -23.28 -13.41
N CYS A 43 9.41 -22.16 -12.72
CA CYS A 43 8.13 -21.81 -12.09
C CYS A 43 6.96 -21.79 -13.10
N LEU A 44 7.22 -21.32 -14.33
CA LEU A 44 6.24 -21.26 -15.42
C LEU A 44 5.83 -22.63 -15.96
N THR A 45 6.48 -23.72 -15.51
CA THR A 45 6.05 -25.09 -15.83
C THR A 45 4.67 -25.39 -15.24
N CYS A 46 4.40 -24.89 -14.03
CA CYS A 46 3.12 -25.05 -13.34
C CYS A 46 2.29 -23.77 -13.35
N HIS A 47 2.92 -22.60 -13.48
CA HIS A 47 2.26 -21.28 -13.47
C HIS A 47 2.30 -20.60 -14.85
N ALA A 48 1.80 -21.28 -15.88
CA ALA A 48 1.97 -20.88 -17.28
C ALA A 48 1.17 -19.63 -17.72
N ASP A 49 0.07 -19.30 -17.02
CA ASP A 49 -0.91 -18.30 -17.46
C ASP A 49 -0.92 -17.02 -16.60
N LEU A 50 0.20 -16.70 -15.96
CA LEU A 50 0.30 -15.49 -15.15
C LEU A 50 0.38 -14.23 -16.03
N PRO A 51 -0.41 -13.18 -15.73
CA PRO A 51 -0.26 -11.90 -16.42
C PRO A 51 1.09 -11.26 -16.07
N GLU A 52 1.52 -10.32 -16.92
CA GLU A 52 2.68 -9.49 -16.60
C GLU A 52 2.40 -8.60 -15.39
N ILE A 53 3.35 -8.59 -14.45
CA ILE A 53 3.25 -7.88 -13.16
C ILE A 53 3.04 -6.39 -13.37
N SER A 54 3.95 -5.76 -14.10
CA SER A 54 3.82 -4.40 -14.63
C SER A 54 4.98 -4.12 -15.60
N ALA A 55 4.92 -3.02 -16.33
CA ALA A 55 6.04 -2.55 -17.15
C ALA A 55 7.33 -2.31 -16.34
N SER A 56 7.21 -2.08 -15.03
CA SER A 56 8.35 -1.90 -14.12
C SER A 56 8.87 -3.21 -13.53
N HIS A 57 8.07 -4.28 -13.59
CA HIS A 57 8.42 -5.62 -13.09
C HIS A 57 8.21 -6.72 -14.14
N PRO A 58 8.77 -6.61 -15.36
CA PRO A 58 8.62 -7.66 -16.36
C PRO A 58 9.24 -8.97 -15.88
N ILE A 59 8.49 -10.07 -15.98
CA ILE A 59 8.92 -11.41 -15.53
C ILE A 59 10.23 -11.83 -16.21
N LYS A 60 10.44 -11.46 -17.48
CA LYS A 60 11.70 -11.72 -18.20
C LYS A 60 12.92 -11.08 -17.56
N THR A 61 12.75 -9.99 -16.81
CA THR A 61 13.86 -9.30 -16.15
C THR A 61 14.08 -9.82 -14.73
N PHE A 62 13.00 -9.97 -13.96
CA PHE A 62 13.08 -10.26 -12.53
C PHE A 62 12.97 -11.75 -12.20
N GLY A 63 12.15 -12.48 -12.96
CA GLY A 63 11.77 -13.85 -12.62
C GLY A 63 10.85 -13.94 -11.40
N CYS A 64 10.46 -15.17 -11.09
CA CYS A 64 9.61 -15.51 -9.96
C CYS A 64 10.43 -15.58 -8.65
N VAL A 65 11.61 -16.20 -8.72
CA VAL A 65 12.42 -16.54 -7.53
C VAL A 65 13.00 -15.30 -6.86
N SER A 66 13.25 -14.22 -7.60
CA SER A 66 13.76 -12.97 -7.02
C SER A 66 12.78 -12.39 -5.99
N CYS A 67 11.48 -12.52 -6.22
CA CYS A 67 10.44 -12.05 -5.31
C CYS A 67 10.02 -13.15 -4.33
N HIS A 68 9.70 -14.34 -4.84
CA HIS A 68 9.09 -15.41 -4.05
C HIS A 68 10.10 -16.32 -3.35
N GLY A 69 11.37 -16.34 -3.73
CA GLY A 69 12.29 -17.42 -3.32
C GLY A 69 11.92 -18.75 -3.97
N GLY A 70 12.09 -19.85 -3.24
CA GLY A 70 11.78 -21.19 -3.72
C GLY A 70 12.93 -21.88 -4.48
N GLU A 71 12.77 -23.19 -4.69
CA GLU A 71 13.75 -24.04 -5.35
C GLU A 71 13.55 -24.01 -6.88
N ARG A 72 14.23 -23.06 -7.52
CA ARG A 72 14.03 -22.67 -8.93
C ARG A 72 13.99 -23.80 -9.97
N LEU A 73 14.66 -24.93 -9.74
CA LEU A 73 14.73 -26.05 -10.69
C LEU A 73 13.83 -27.24 -10.31
N ALA A 74 13.13 -27.17 -9.17
CA ALA A 74 12.26 -28.24 -8.74
C ALA A 74 10.93 -28.20 -9.50
N LEU A 75 10.47 -29.38 -9.91
CA LEU A 75 9.15 -29.58 -10.55
C LEU A 75 8.14 -30.26 -9.60
N ASP A 76 8.63 -30.79 -8.48
CA ASP A 76 7.80 -31.21 -7.36
C ASP A 76 7.36 -29.96 -6.58
N ALA A 77 6.06 -29.83 -6.32
CA ALA A 77 5.49 -28.62 -5.74
C ALA A 77 5.97 -28.35 -4.32
N ASP A 78 6.09 -29.39 -3.49
CA ASP A 78 6.55 -29.23 -2.10
C ASP A 78 8.01 -28.79 -2.07
N LEU A 79 8.86 -29.37 -2.91
CA LEU A 79 10.25 -28.96 -3.03
C LEU A 79 10.38 -27.54 -3.60
N ALA A 80 9.66 -27.23 -4.69
CA ALA A 80 9.69 -25.91 -5.33
C ALA A 80 9.29 -24.79 -4.36
N HIS A 81 8.32 -25.04 -3.47
CA HIS A 81 7.82 -24.05 -2.52
C HIS A 81 8.52 -24.07 -1.15
N SER A 82 9.43 -25.02 -0.89
CA SER A 82 10.03 -25.25 0.44
C SER A 82 10.81 -24.06 1.02
N SER A 83 11.29 -23.16 0.17
CA SER A 83 12.07 -21.96 0.54
C SER A 83 11.41 -20.65 0.10
N MET A 84 10.07 -20.65 -0.05
CA MET A 84 9.34 -19.44 -0.42
C MET A 84 9.31 -18.39 0.71
N ARG A 85 9.40 -17.13 0.32
CA ARG A 85 9.32 -15.94 1.18
C ARG A 85 7.88 -15.45 1.24
N GLY A 86 7.30 -15.37 2.43
CA GLY A 86 5.93 -14.83 2.62
C GLY A 86 4.82 -15.68 1.99
N GLY A 87 5.13 -16.92 1.60
CA GLY A 87 4.19 -17.81 0.91
C GLY A 87 3.62 -17.17 -0.35
N ALA A 88 2.30 -16.99 -0.39
CA ALA A 88 1.62 -16.37 -1.52
C ALA A 88 1.86 -14.84 -1.64
N ASN A 89 2.26 -14.16 -0.56
CA ASN A 89 2.50 -12.72 -0.57
C ASN A 89 3.98 -12.39 -0.25
N PRO A 90 4.84 -12.26 -1.26
CA PRO A 90 6.25 -11.90 -1.04
C PRO A 90 6.42 -10.44 -0.60
N SER A 91 5.37 -9.61 -0.67
CA SER A 91 5.42 -8.21 -0.27
C SER A 91 5.00 -7.95 1.18
N ASP A 92 4.70 -9.01 1.94
CA ASP A 92 4.43 -8.91 3.37
C ASP A 92 5.64 -8.29 4.10
N LEU A 93 5.40 -7.38 5.04
CA LEU A 93 6.48 -6.61 5.67
C LEU A 93 7.46 -7.49 6.46
N SER A 94 7.06 -8.71 6.86
CA SER A 94 7.96 -9.66 7.52
C SER A 94 9.08 -10.19 6.61
N VAL A 95 8.91 -10.14 5.29
CA VAL A 95 9.88 -10.63 4.29
C VAL A 95 10.22 -9.59 3.22
N VAL A 96 9.64 -8.39 3.29
CA VAL A 96 9.72 -7.37 2.23
C VAL A 96 11.15 -6.96 1.88
N GLU A 97 12.07 -6.94 2.85
CA GLU A 97 13.48 -6.62 2.58
C GLU A 97 14.13 -7.67 1.68
N ALA A 98 13.80 -8.95 1.86
CA ALA A 98 14.34 -10.04 1.05
C ALA A 98 13.68 -10.13 -0.34
N SER A 99 12.42 -9.69 -0.46
CA SER A 99 11.61 -9.88 -1.68
C SER A 99 11.52 -8.63 -2.56
N CYS A 100 11.51 -7.45 -1.95
CA CYS A 100 11.35 -6.14 -2.58
C CYS A 100 12.52 -5.20 -2.27
N GLY A 101 13.43 -5.56 -1.35
CA GLY A 101 14.65 -4.81 -1.03
C GLY A 101 15.86 -5.25 -1.86
N GLY A 102 17.02 -4.72 -1.50
CA GLY A 102 18.30 -4.94 -2.16
C GLY A 102 18.75 -3.75 -3.02
N SER A 103 19.99 -3.84 -3.52
CA SER A 103 20.70 -2.76 -4.22
C SER A 103 20.08 -2.32 -5.56
N ALA A 104 19.12 -3.07 -6.10
CA ALA A 104 18.37 -2.71 -7.31
C ALA A 104 16.88 -2.44 -7.07
N CYS A 105 16.41 -2.48 -5.81
CA CYS A 105 14.99 -2.47 -5.47
C CYS A 105 14.65 -1.37 -4.42
N HIS A 106 13.69 -1.62 -3.53
CA HIS A 106 12.99 -0.63 -2.71
C HIS A 106 13.55 -0.45 -1.28
N SER A 107 14.85 -0.68 -1.04
CA SER A 107 15.54 -0.41 0.24
C SER A 107 16.83 0.43 0.12
N GLY A 108 16.85 1.39 -0.81
CA GLY A 108 17.95 2.35 -0.97
C GLY A 108 17.72 3.67 -0.23
N SER A 109 18.49 4.70 -0.61
CA SER A 109 18.42 6.02 0.02
C SER A 109 17.19 6.85 -0.42
N GLU A 110 16.82 7.85 0.40
CA GLU A 110 15.82 8.87 0.03
C GLU A 110 16.25 9.64 -1.23
N ALA A 111 17.55 9.95 -1.35
CA ALA A 111 18.11 10.67 -2.50
C ALA A 111 17.90 9.91 -3.83
N ASP A 112 18.02 8.58 -3.79
CA ASP A 112 17.74 7.71 -4.94
C ASP A 112 16.24 7.45 -5.13
N GLN A 113 15.41 7.88 -4.17
CA GLN A 113 13.99 7.59 -4.05
C GLN A 113 13.73 6.09 -3.94
N ARG A 114 14.51 5.40 -3.12
CA ARG A 114 14.47 3.95 -2.96
C ARG A 114 14.20 3.51 -1.52
N ASP A 115 13.92 4.44 -0.63
CA ASP A 115 13.64 4.28 0.80
C ASP A 115 12.22 3.76 1.12
N HIS A 116 11.54 3.12 0.16
CA HIS A 116 10.12 2.80 0.32
C HIS A 116 9.86 1.83 1.47
N ILE A 117 10.71 0.82 1.65
CA ILE A 117 10.57 -0.14 2.76
C ILE A 117 10.72 0.56 4.10
N GLN A 118 11.74 1.41 4.26
CA GLN A 118 11.93 2.20 5.49
C GLN A 118 10.70 3.07 5.78
N ARG A 119 10.22 3.81 4.78
CA ARG A 119 9.04 4.68 4.92
C ARG A 119 7.79 3.91 5.33
N VAL A 120 7.49 2.81 4.63
CA VAL A 120 6.31 1.99 4.93
C VAL A 120 6.42 1.38 6.32
N THR A 121 7.58 0.85 6.70
CA THR A 121 7.76 0.19 7.99
C THR A 121 7.78 1.13 9.19
N THR A 122 8.03 2.42 9.01
CA THR A 122 7.89 3.43 10.08
C THR A 122 6.55 4.17 10.05
N SER A 123 5.74 3.98 9.01
CA SER A 123 4.44 4.66 8.87
C SER A 123 3.44 4.34 10.01
N VAL A 124 2.54 5.29 10.27
CA VAL A 124 1.41 5.08 11.19
C VAL A 124 0.50 3.93 10.76
N GLN A 125 0.42 3.65 9.46
CA GLN A 125 -0.37 2.55 8.90
C GLN A 125 0.22 1.18 9.20
N SER A 126 1.54 1.05 9.28
CA SER A 126 2.16 -0.23 9.61
C SER A 126 2.29 -0.44 11.11
N THR A 127 2.65 0.62 11.84
CA THR A 127 3.00 0.50 13.26
C THR A 127 1.79 0.55 14.20
N TYR A 128 0.71 1.23 13.81
CA TYR A 128 -0.46 1.53 14.65
C TYR A 128 -0.11 2.14 16.04
N ALA A 129 1.06 2.79 16.12
CA ALA A 129 1.69 3.17 17.37
C ALA A 129 0.86 4.18 18.17
N GLY A 130 0.26 5.15 17.47
CA GLY A 130 -0.57 6.19 18.07
C GLY A 130 -1.83 5.66 18.77
N ALA A 131 -2.49 4.65 18.18
CA ALA A 131 -3.68 4.06 18.79
C ALA A 131 -3.32 3.24 20.03
N ILE A 132 -2.24 2.45 19.95
CA ILE A 132 -1.71 1.69 21.09
C ILE A 132 -1.35 2.66 22.22
N ALA A 133 -0.60 3.72 21.92
CA ALA A 133 -0.21 4.75 22.87
C ALA A 133 -1.44 5.43 23.51
N SER A 134 -2.43 5.81 22.70
CA SER A 134 -3.65 6.47 23.17
C SER A 134 -4.45 5.61 24.14
N ILE A 135 -4.65 4.33 23.82
CA ILE A 135 -5.39 3.40 24.69
C ILE A 135 -4.63 3.13 25.99
N ARG A 136 -3.32 2.84 25.90
CA ARG A 136 -2.50 2.60 27.10
C ARG A 136 -2.43 3.84 28.00
N TYR A 137 -2.33 5.04 27.43
CA TYR A 137 -2.33 6.29 28.18
C TYR A 137 -3.67 6.52 28.87
N THR A 138 -4.78 6.36 28.14
CA THR A 138 -6.15 6.54 28.66
C THR A 138 -6.43 5.68 29.89
N PHE A 139 -5.88 4.47 29.93
CA PHE A 139 -6.05 3.54 31.05
C PHE A 139 -4.88 3.50 32.04
N GLY A 140 -3.96 4.47 31.97
CA GLY A 140 -2.87 4.62 32.93
C GLY A 140 -1.76 3.56 32.83
N ALA A 141 -1.70 2.80 31.74
CA ALA A 141 -0.63 1.81 31.47
C ALA A 141 0.64 2.44 30.87
N GLN A 142 0.59 3.72 30.48
CA GLN A 142 1.77 4.52 30.15
C GLN A 142 1.57 5.99 30.55
N PRO A 143 2.67 6.75 30.79
CA PRO A 143 2.57 8.09 31.40
C PRO A 143 2.31 9.24 30.43
N SER A 144 2.44 9.02 29.12
CA SER A 144 2.23 10.07 28.10
C SER A 144 1.68 9.49 26.79
N LEU A 145 1.33 10.35 25.84
CA LEU A 145 0.92 9.95 24.48
C LEU A 145 2.11 9.65 23.55
N THR A 146 3.35 9.83 24.01
CA THR A 146 4.53 9.44 23.23
C THR A 146 4.49 7.93 22.98
N PRO A 147 4.54 7.48 21.72
CA PRO A 147 4.53 6.05 21.42
C PRO A 147 5.73 5.33 22.01
N ILE A 148 5.46 4.20 22.66
CA ILE A 148 6.48 3.25 23.16
C ILE A 148 6.39 1.94 22.37
N PHE A 149 5.20 1.62 21.87
CA PHE A 149 4.89 0.35 21.25
C PHE A 149 4.26 0.54 19.87
N GLY A 150 4.59 -0.37 18.95
CA GLY A 150 3.90 -0.60 17.69
C GLY A 150 3.44 -2.06 17.59
N ILE A 151 2.77 -2.43 16.51
CA ILE A 151 2.40 -3.84 16.22
C ILE A 151 3.65 -4.74 16.19
N TYR A 152 4.77 -4.20 15.72
CA TYR A 152 6.07 -4.84 15.70
C TYR A 152 7.13 -3.85 16.19
N ALA A 153 8.31 -4.38 16.51
CA ALA A 153 9.45 -3.54 16.88
C ALA A 153 10.08 -2.94 15.61
N VAL A 154 10.38 -1.64 15.66
CA VAL A 154 10.99 -0.92 14.53
C VAL A 154 11.87 0.20 15.07
N THR A 155 12.91 0.53 14.31
CA THR A 155 13.84 1.61 14.59
C THR A 155 13.81 2.63 13.46
N ASP A 156 13.92 3.89 13.85
CA ASP A 156 14.07 5.06 13.00
C ASP A 156 15.40 5.72 13.38
N GLU A 157 16.45 5.38 12.64
CA GLU A 157 17.84 5.76 12.96
C GLU A 157 18.09 7.27 12.79
N ASP A 158 17.40 7.90 11.85
CA ASP A 158 17.57 9.30 11.45
C ASP A 158 16.34 10.17 11.80
N SER A 159 15.68 9.82 12.92
CA SER A 159 14.39 10.38 13.30
C SER A 159 14.37 11.91 13.42
N LYS A 160 13.45 12.54 12.70
CA LYS A 160 13.14 13.98 12.75
C LYS A 160 12.05 14.32 13.77
N THR A 161 11.35 13.31 14.30
CA THR A 161 10.26 13.47 15.28
C THR A 161 10.73 13.29 16.73
N GLY A 162 11.94 12.75 16.91
CA GLY A 162 12.49 12.37 18.22
C GLY A 162 12.02 11.01 18.73
N ILE A 163 11.18 10.29 17.96
CA ILE A 163 10.76 8.92 18.25
C ILE A 163 11.68 7.99 17.47
N THR A 164 12.71 7.46 18.12
CA THR A 164 13.76 6.67 17.44
C THR A 164 13.46 5.18 17.35
N SER A 165 12.50 4.67 18.13
CA SER A 165 12.13 3.26 18.08
C SER A 165 10.78 2.97 18.74
N LEU A 166 10.18 1.86 18.35
CA LEU A 166 9.04 1.23 18.99
C LEU A 166 9.39 -0.19 19.40
N LEU A 167 8.87 -0.62 20.55
CA LEU A 167 8.85 -2.02 20.94
C LEU A 167 7.61 -2.72 20.35
N ALA A 168 7.67 -4.03 20.18
CA ALA A 168 6.47 -4.80 19.83
C ALA A 168 5.48 -4.81 21.00
N PHE A 169 4.24 -4.44 20.74
CA PHE A 169 3.16 -4.51 21.73
C PHE A 169 2.81 -5.97 22.03
N ASP A 170 2.87 -6.35 23.31
CA ASP A 170 2.54 -7.69 23.79
C ASP A 170 1.28 -7.62 24.68
N PRO A 171 0.08 -7.96 24.13
CA PRO A 171 -1.16 -7.92 24.87
C PRO A 171 -1.19 -8.84 26.10
N SER A 172 -0.36 -9.88 26.14
CA SER A 172 -0.33 -10.83 27.26
C SER A 172 0.24 -10.21 28.55
N ARG A 173 1.03 -9.13 28.41
CA ARG A 173 1.63 -8.39 29.53
C ARG A 173 0.73 -7.31 30.09
N GLU A 174 -0.37 -7.00 29.41
CA GLU A 174 -1.31 -6.00 29.88
C GLU A 174 -2.16 -6.56 31.03
N THR A 175 -2.53 -5.70 31.96
CA THR A 175 -3.37 -6.07 33.12
C THR A 175 -4.77 -5.46 33.04
N ASN A 176 -4.91 -4.33 32.33
CA ASN A 176 -6.19 -3.66 32.18
C ASN A 176 -7.08 -4.42 31.17
N PRO A 177 -8.32 -4.81 31.55
CA PRO A 177 -9.23 -5.52 30.66
C PRO A 177 -9.56 -4.77 29.36
N SER A 178 -9.66 -3.44 29.41
CA SER A 178 -9.97 -2.62 28.23
C SER A 178 -8.83 -2.63 27.21
N ILE A 179 -7.58 -2.62 27.68
CA ILE A 179 -6.40 -2.71 26.81
C ILE A 179 -6.32 -4.09 26.15
N LYS A 180 -6.60 -5.17 26.90
CA LYS A 180 -6.70 -6.52 26.33
C LYS A 180 -7.78 -6.61 25.26
N LYS A 181 -8.96 -6.07 25.56
CA LYS A 181 -10.08 -6.07 24.62
C LYS A 181 -9.79 -5.24 23.37
N PHE A 182 -9.10 -4.11 23.51
CA PHE A 182 -8.57 -3.37 22.36
C PHE A 182 -7.65 -4.25 21.51
N ALA A 183 -6.72 -4.97 22.14
CA ALA A 183 -5.80 -5.85 21.42
C ALA A 183 -6.53 -6.96 20.63
N GLU A 184 -7.55 -7.56 21.23
CA GLU A 184 -8.36 -8.61 20.62
C GLU A 184 -9.18 -8.10 19.42
N ASN A 185 -9.70 -6.87 19.49
CA ASN A 185 -10.72 -6.39 18.55
C ASN A 185 -10.20 -5.40 17.49
N CYS A 186 -9.07 -4.74 17.73
CA CYS A 186 -8.65 -3.59 16.93
C CYS A 186 -7.33 -3.76 16.16
N LEU A 187 -6.58 -4.86 16.38
CA LEU A 187 -5.24 -5.05 15.79
C LEU A 187 -5.24 -5.80 14.44
N THR A 188 -6.39 -5.99 13.81
CA THR A 188 -6.53 -6.82 12.58
C THR A 188 -6.59 -6.02 11.27
N CYS A 189 -6.65 -4.69 11.32
CA CYS A 189 -6.95 -3.86 10.13
C CYS A 189 -5.72 -3.27 9.44
N HIS A 190 -4.63 -3.04 10.19
CA HIS A 190 -3.45 -2.36 9.67
C HIS A 190 -2.63 -3.25 8.71
N ILE A 191 -1.82 -2.65 7.83
CA ILE A 191 -1.24 -3.35 6.66
C ILE A 191 -0.26 -4.47 7.00
N ASN A 192 0.23 -4.51 8.24
CA ASN A 192 1.05 -5.61 8.78
C ASN A 192 0.23 -6.70 9.51
N ALA A 193 -1.06 -6.48 9.70
CA ALA A 193 -1.92 -7.40 10.41
C ALA A 193 -2.55 -8.40 9.43
N ALA A 194 -2.58 -9.67 9.86
CA ALA A 194 -3.34 -10.70 9.17
C ALA A 194 -4.82 -10.28 9.07
N PRO A 195 -5.43 -10.37 7.87
CA PRO A 195 -6.85 -10.08 7.72
C PRO A 195 -7.69 -11.10 8.51
N ARG A 196 -8.89 -10.67 8.91
CA ARG A 196 -9.88 -11.58 9.49
C ARG A 196 -10.32 -12.61 8.45
N GLU A 197 -10.78 -13.76 8.90
CA GLU A 197 -11.35 -14.76 8.00
C GLU A 197 -12.64 -14.27 7.34
N GLY A 198 -12.86 -14.66 6.09
CA GLY A 198 -14.06 -14.36 5.31
C GLY A 198 -13.80 -13.41 4.13
N GLU A 199 -14.57 -13.59 3.06
CA GLU A 199 -14.39 -12.83 1.81
C GLU A 199 -14.50 -11.31 2.01
N ALA A 200 -15.34 -10.86 2.95
CA ALA A 200 -15.52 -9.44 3.25
C ALA A 200 -14.26 -8.73 3.78
N TYR A 201 -13.28 -9.48 4.28
CA TYR A 201 -11.99 -8.96 4.76
C TYR A 201 -10.82 -9.44 3.91
N ALA A 202 -11.08 -10.12 2.79
CA ALA A 202 -10.04 -10.59 1.89
C ALA A 202 -9.27 -9.38 1.35
N ARG A 203 -8.01 -9.26 1.79
CA ARG A 203 -7.07 -8.22 1.38
C ARG A 203 -5.65 -8.75 1.49
N GLN A 204 -4.74 -8.10 0.80
CA GLN A 204 -3.30 -8.35 0.96
C GLN A 204 -2.73 -7.58 2.17
N THR A 205 -1.48 -7.88 2.50
CA THR A 205 -0.65 -7.19 3.50
C THR A 205 0.57 -6.54 2.82
N GLY A 206 1.24 -5.64 3.55
CA GLY A 206 2.43 -4.95 3.06
C GLY A 206 2.18 -4.16 1.77
N CYS A 207 3.12 -4.19 0.82
CA CYS A 207 3.05 -3.36 -0.39
C CYS A 207 1.85 -3.74 -1.28
N ALA A 208 1.53 -5.04 -1.37
CA ALA A 208 0.41 -5.54 -2.17
C ALA A 208 -0.96 -5.08 -1.64
N ALA A 209 -1.07 -4.68 -0.35
CA ALA A 209 -2.33 -4.18 0.22
C ALA A 209 -2.92 -3.01 -0.58
N CYS A 210 -2.07 -2.18 -1.18
CA CYS A 210 -2.50 -1.07 -2.03
C CYS A 210 -2.19 -1.31 -3.50
N HIS A 211 -1.00 -1.84 -3.81
CA HIS A 211 -0.52 -1.91 -5.19
C HIS A 211 -1.04 -3.09 -5.99
N SER A 212 -1.55 -4.15 -5.35
CA SER A 212 -2.08 -5.32 -6.06
C SER A 212 -3.51 -5.08 -6.52
N ILE A 213 -3.71 -4.96 -7.85
CA ILE A 213 -5.03 -4.77 -8.48
C ILE A 213 -5.54 -6.03 -9.19
N GLY A 214 -4.90 -7.16 -8.93
CA GLY A 214 -5.24 -8.49 -9.46
C GLY A 214 -4.09 -9.46 -9.23
N GLU A 215 -4.30 -10.72 -9.63
CA GLU A 215 -3.23 -11.73 -9.60
C GLU A 215 -2.04 -11.25 -10.45
N HIS A 216 -0.85 -11.18 -9.84
CA HIS A 216 0.36 -10.69 -10.48
C HIS A 216 0.12 -9.41 -11.30
N LYS A 217 -0.50 -8.40 -10.69
CA LYS A 217 -0.65 -7.06 -11.28
C LYS A 217 -0.41 -5.97 -10.24
N LEU A 218 0.69 -5.24 -10.41
CA LEU A 218 1.06 -4.10 -9.57
C LEU A 218 0.80 -2.78 -10.28
N SER A 219 0.22 -1.82 -9.57
CA SER A 219 -0.15 -0.53 -10.11
C SER A 219 0.04 0.61 -9.12
N THR A 220 0.37 1.80 -9.65
CA THR A 220 0.31 3.09 -8.92
C THR A 220 -1.01 3.83 -9.15
N ALA A 221 -1.87 3.34 -10.05
CA ALA A 221 -3.26 3.75 -10.20
C ALA A 221 -4.13 2.99 -9.18
N ILE A 222 -4.17 3.50 -7.95
CA ILE A 222 -4.81 2.85 -6.79
C ILE A 222 -6.22 3.43 -6.61
N PRO A 223 -7.29 2.66 -6.89
CA PRO A 223 -8.65 3.12 -6.66
C PRO A 223 -8.98 3.16 -5.16
N TYR A 224 -9.96 3.97 -4.76
CA TYR A 224 -10.39 4.08 -3.35
C TYR A 224 -10.81 2.73 -2.73
N THR A 225 -11.23 1.76 -3.54
CA THR A 225 -11.63 0.43 -3.07
C THR A 225 -10.49 -0.31 -2.38
N GLN A 226 -9.23 -0.06 -2.77
CA GLN A 226 -8.06 -0.60 -2.07
C GLN A 226 -7.96 -0.04 -0.65
N CYS A 227 -8.23 1.24 -0.48
CA CYS A 227 -8.27 1.90 0.83
C CYS A 227 -9.46 1.37 1.65
N ASN A 228 -10.61 1.20 1.01
CA ASN A 228 -11.85 0.73 1.65
C ASN A 228 -11.89 -0.78 1.95
N ALA A 229 -10.84 -1.52 1.59
CA ALA A 229 -10.59 -2.85 2.14
C ALA A 229 -10.36 -2.80 3.67
N CYS A 230 -9.84 -1.68 4.19
CA CYS A 230 -9.64 -1.44 5.62
C CYS A 230 -10.44 -0.24 6.13
N HIS A 231 -10.42 0.88 5.41
CA HIS A 231 -11.10 2.12 5.79
C HIS A 231 -12.60 2.06 5.49
N ASN A 232 -13.39 2.84 6.22
CA ASN A 232 -14.84 2.93 6.03
C ASN A 232 -15.60 1.59 6.17
N ARG A 233 -14.97 0.58 6.80
CA ARG A 233 -15.52 -0.77 7.03
C ARG A 233 -16.44 -0.86 8.24
N GLY A 234 -16.44 0.16 9.09
CA GLY A 234 -17.12 0.15 10.39
C GLY A 234 -16.67 1.33 11.25
N ASN A 235 -17.18 1.39 12.47
CA ASN A 235 -16.85 2.39 13.48
C ASN A 235 -16.32 1.73 14.74
N TYR A 236 -15.42 2.42 15.43
CA TYR A 236 -14.95 1.97 16.74
C TYR A 236 -15.93 2.40 17.83
N ASP A 237 -16.42 1.43 18.61
CA ASP A 237 -17.03 1.70 19.91
C ASP A 237 -15.92 1.63 20.96
N LEU A 238 -15.39 2.80 21.34
CA LEU A 238 -14.32 2.91 22.33
C LEU A 238 -14.79 2.65 23.76
N ARG A 239 -16.10 2.65 24.05
CA ARG A 239 -16.61 2.26 25.38
C ARG A 239 -16.61 0.75 25.52
N ALA A 240 -17.07 0.06 24.47
CA ALA A 240 -17.09 -1.38 24.43
C ALA A 240 -15.75 -2.00 23.99
N MET A 241 -14.81 -1.22 23.45
CA MET A 241 -13.58 -1.69 22.80
C MET A 241 -13.86 -2.71 21.69
N THR A 242 -14.81 -2.37 20.82
CA THR A 242 -15.25 -3.23 19.71
C THR A 242 -15.28 -2.47 18.40
N PHE A 243 -15.12 -3.18 17.28
CA PHE A 243 -15.34 -2.64 15.95
C PHE A 243 -16.75 -3.00 15.48
N VAL A 244 -17.59 -2.00 15.25
CA VAL A 244 -18.96 -2.13 14.75
C VAL A 244 -18.93 -2.00 13.24
N GLU A 245 -19.15 -3.09 12.54
CA GLU A 245 -19.06 -3.11 11.08
C GLU A 245 -20.18 -2.32 10.42
N ARG A 246 -19.89 -1.83 9.21
CA ARG A 246 -20.92 -1.21 8.38
C ARG A 246 -21.96 -2.27 8.01
N ALA A 247 -23.24 -1.93 8.14
CA ALA A 247 -24.36 -2.82 7.81
C ALA A 247 -25.04 -2.47 6.48
N ASP A 248 -24.67 -1.33 5.89
CA ASP A 248 -25.20 -0.86 4.62
C ASP A 248 -24.52 -1.55 3.43
N HIS A 249 -25.27 -1.65 2.34
CA HIS A 249 -24.84 -2.28 1.09
C HIS A 249 -24.92 -1.23 -0.01
N PRO A 250 -23.93 -0.33 -0.06
CA PRO A 250 -23.97 0.83 -0.94
C PRO A 250 -23.96 0.39 -2.41
N THR A 251 -24.77 1.06 -3.23
CA THR A 251 -24.78 0.83 -4.70
C THR A 251 -24.24 2.02 -5.47
N LYS A 252 -24.06 3.16 -4.79
CA LYS A 252 -23.47 4.37 -5.34
C LYS A 252 -22.11 4.63 -4.70
N ARG A 253 -21.19 5.17 -5.49
CA ARG A 253 -19.86 5.57 -5.02
C ARG A 253 -19.91 6.40 -3.74
N VAL A 254 -20.77 7.43 -3.66
CA VAL A 254 -20.84 8.33 -2.49
C VAL A 254 -21.23 7.63 -1.18
N GLU A 255 -22.03 6.56 -1.27
CA GLU A 255 -22.44 5.73 -0.13
C GLU A 255 -21.36 4.68 0.20
N ASP A 256 -20.62 4.22 -0.81
CA ASP A 256 -19.54 3.24 -0.64
C ASP A 256 -18.23 3.85 -0.15
N TYR A 257 -17.93 5.07 -0.59
CA TYR A 257 -16.69 5.78 -0.33
C TYR A 257 -16.54 6.12 1.15
N TYR A 258 -17.57 6.72 1.75
CA TYR A 258 -17.60 7.14 3.15
C TYR A 258 -18.85 6.66 3.84
N GLN A 259 -18.72 6.35 5.13
CA GLN A 259 -19.86 5.95 5.95
C GLN A 259 -20.91 7.07 6.09
N PRO A 260 -22.18 6.72 6.42
CA PRO A 260 -23.25 7.70 6.58
C PRO A 260 -22.99 8.80 7.62
N ILE A 261 -22.11 8.57 8.58
CA ILE A 261 -21.77 9.54 9.63
C ILE A 261 -20.69 10.55 9.23
N ALA A 262 -19.96 10.31 8.14
CA ALA A 262 -18.85 11.15 7.73
C ALA A 262 -19.35 12.46 7.11
N GLN A 263 -18.67 13.56 7.45
CA GLN A 263 -18.78 14.84 6.74
C GLN A 263 -17.69 14.92 5.68
N PHE A 264 -18.07 15.26 4.45
CA PHE A 264 -17.15 15.43 3.32
C PHE A 264 -17.77 16.32 2.25
N THR A 265 -16.93 16.82 1.36
CA THR A 265 -17.26 17.64 0.20
C THR A 265 -17.37 16.81 -1.09
N ARG A 266 -17.89 17.43 -2.15
CA ARG A 266 -17.96 16.80 -3.47
C ARG A 266 -16.61 16.30 -3.98
N CYS A 267 -15.55 17.07 -3.78
CA CYS A 267 -14.20 16.71 -4.22
C CYS A 267 -13.74 15.39 -3.57
N GLU A 268 -13.94 15.25 -2.25
CA GLU A 268 -13.41 14.12 -1.47
C GLU A 268 -13.97 12.75 -1.84
N TYR A 269 -15.19 12.65 -2.38
CA TYR A 269 -15.75 11.37 -2.84
C TYR A 269 -15.71 11.19 -4.36
N THR A 270 -15.44 12.26 -5.13
CA THR A 270 -15.31 12.16 -6.60
C THR A 270 -13.89 11.82 -7.03
N LEU A 271 -12.89 12.28 -6.26
CA LEU A 271 -11.51 11.83 -6.35
C LEU A 271 -11.33 10.45 -5.71
N ASP A 272 -10.20 9.79 -6.00
CA ASP A 272 -9.73 8.63 -5.23
C ASP A 272 -8.75 9.06 -4.12
N CYS A 273 -8.56 8.23 -3.09
CA CYS A 273 -7.77 8.61 -1.91
C CYS A 273 -6.36 9.09 -2.27
N VAL A 274 -5.72 8.47 -3.26
CA VAL A 274 -4.36 8.80 -3.72
C VAL A 274 -4.26 10.13 -4.47
N ASP A 275 -5.38 10.72 -4.87
CA ASP A 275 -5.40 12.05 -5.47
C ASP A 275 -5.06 13.13 -4.42
N CYS A 276 -5.42 12.90 -3.16
CA CYS A 276 -5.08 13.76 -2.02
C CYS A 276 -3.92 13.20 -1.19
N HIS A 277 -3.98 11.93 -0.79
CA HIS A 277 -2.92 11.30 0.00
C HIS A 277 -1.74 10.95 -0.88
N THR A 278 -0.67 11.72 -0.71
CA THR A 278 0.53 11.59 -1.50
C THR A 278 1.34 10.35 -1.14
N ARG A 279 2.48 10.15 -1.82
CA ARG A 279 3.33 8.99 -1.57
C ARG A 279 3.86 9.03 -0.13
N ALA A 280 4.24 10.21 0.38
CA ALA A 280 4.80 10.39 1.73
C ALA A 280 3.72 10.43 2.82
N GLU A 281 2.51 10.87 2.50
CA GLU A 281 1.41 10.83 3.45
C GLU A 281 0.87 9.39 3.63
N ALA A 282 0.69 8.65 2.54
CA ALA A 282 0.15 7.28 2.58
C ALA A 282 1.19 6.24 3.03
N MET A 283 2.39 6.25 2.44
CA MET A 283 3.42 5.27 2.76
C MET A 283 4.33 5.68 3.92
N GLY A 284 4.12 6.86 4.53
CA GLY A 284 5.02 7.44 5.54
C GLY A 284 6.16 8.26 4.92
N ASP A 285 6.79 9.11 5.72
CA ASP A 285 7.91 9.98 5.34
C ASP A 285 9.26 9.50 5.89
N GLY A 286 9.28 8.30 6.48
CA GLY A 286 10.48 7.66 7.02
C GLY A 286 10.57 7.79 8.53
N ASP A 287 9.82 8.71 9.12
CA ASP A 287 9.83 8.95 10.55
C ASP A 287 8.69 8.24 11.29
N LEU A 288 8.91 7.92 12.57
CA LEU A 288 7.86 7.43 13.46
C LEU A 288 7.00 8.59 13.98
N HIS A 289 5.67 8.46 13.89
CA HIS A 289 4.72 9.50 14.31
C HIS A 289 3.77 9.02 15.41
N ALA A 290 3.35 9.97 16.26
CA ALA A 290 2.43 9.69 17.37
C ALA A 290 0.96 9.66 16.96
N SER A 291 0.60 10.33 15.86
CA SER A 291 -0.79 10.42 15.42
C SER A 291 -0.91 10.63 13.91
N GLN A 292 -2.11 10.37 13.39
CA GLN A 292 -2.44 10.70 12.00
C GLN A 292 -2.37 12.21 11.72
N LYS A 293 -2.58 13.04 12.74
CA LYS A 293 -2.50 14.50 12.62
C LYS A 293 -1.07 14.96 12.30
N ASP A 294 -0.06 14.24 12.77
CA ASP A 294 1.36 14.60 12.55
C ASP A 294 1.81 14.30 11.11
N VAL A 295 1.14 13.35 10.44
CA VAL A 295 1.43 12.96 9.05
C VAL A 295 0.56 13.68 8.03
N GLN A 296 -0.61 14.20 8.43
CA GLN A 296 -1.53 14.89 7.52
C GLN A 296 -1.05 16.31 7.20
N TYR A 297 -0.83 16.58 5.91
CA TYR A 297 -0.49 17.93 5.43
C TYR A 297 -1.23 18.33 4.16
N THR A 298 -1.80 17.37 3.40
CA THR A 298 -2.65 17.70 2.27
C THR A 298 -4.02 18.16 2.76
N GLN A 299 -4.40 19.38 2.40
CA GLN A 299 -5.65 20.02 2.82
C GLN A 299 -6.30 20.74 1.63
N CYS A 300 -7.51 21.26 1.82
CA CYS A 300 -8.20 22.07 0.80
C CYS A 300 -7.31 23.22 0.30
N LYS A 301 -6.57 23.88 1.20
CA LYS A 301 -5.62 24.96 0.88
C LYS A 301 -4.45 24.52 -0.02
N THR A 302 -4.10 23.23 -0.03
CA THR A 302 -3.02 22.71 -0.90
C THR A 302 -3.40 22.86 -2.37
N CYS A 303 -4.67 22.62 -2.70
CA CYS A 303 -5.18 22.77 -4.07
C CYS A 303 -5.76 24.15 -4.32
N HIS A 304 -6.49 24.72 -3.36
CA HIS A 304 -7.24 25.95 -3.58
C HIS A 304 -6.57 27.23 -3.05
N GLY A 305 -5.49 27.11 -2.27
CA GLY A 305 -4.88 28.24 -1.56
C GLY A 305 -5.79 28.74 -0.44
N THR A 306 -5.58 30.00 -0.06
CA THR A 306 -6.37 30.70 0.95
C THR A 306 -7.00 31.95 0.33
N LEU A 307 -7.64 32.79 1.15
CA LEU A 307 -8.13 34.09 0.72
C LEU A 307 -7.01 35.08 0.35
N THR A 308 -5.80 34.86 0.88
CA THR A 308 -4.67 35.78 0.74
C THR A 308 -3.47 35.19 0.01
N GLU A 309 -3.44 33.88 -0.20
CA GLU A 309 -2.32 33.17 -0.82
C GLU A 309 -2.82 32.16 -1.86
N LEU A 310 -2.15 32.11 -3.01
CA LEU A 310 -2.39 31.06 -4.02
C LEU A 310 -1.77 29.73 -3.56
N PRO A 311 -2.23 28.59 -4.11
CA PRO A 311 -1.55 27.31 -3.97
C PRO A 311 -0.04 27.39 -4.25
N LEU A 312 0.73 26.58 -3.53
CA LEU A 312 2.16 26.43 -3.82
C LEU A 312 2.34 25.72 -5.16
N THR A 313 3.25 26.24 -5.97
CA THR A 313 3.52 25.73 -7.30
C THR A 313 5.02 25.62 -7.56
N LYS A 314 5.37 24.77 -8.52
CA LYS A 314 6.74 24.60 -9.01
C LYS A 314 6.72 24.46 -10.52
N THR A 315 7.58 25.23 -11.18
CA THR A 315 7.87 25.04 -12.61
C THR A 315 8.92 23.95 -12.79
N LEU A 316 8.63 22.96 -13.61
CA LEU A 316 9.50 21.82 -13.90
C LEU A 316 10.64 22.27 -14.82
N THR A 317 11.80 22.52 -14.23
CA THR A 317 13.01 22.98 -14.96
C THR A 317 14.13 21.95 -14.98
N ASP A 318 14.12 20.99 -14.04
CA ASP A 318 15.06 19.88 -13.99
C ASP A 318 14.45 18.65 -14.70
N PRO A 319 15.06 18.11 -15.77
CA PRO A 319 14.57 16.89 -16.42
C PRO A 319 14.60 15.65 -15.52
N ASN A 320 15.34 15.67 -14.40
CA ASN A 320 15.40 14.57 -13.44
C ASN A 320 14.40 14.72 -12.28
N ASP A 321 13.49 15.70 -12.34
CA ASP A 321 12.47 15.88 -11.32
C ASP A 321 11.61 14.62 -11.15
N ILE A 322 11.33 14.25 -9.90
CA ILE A 322 10.51 13.09 -9.56
C ILE A 322 9.11 13.15 -10.18
N ALA A 323 8.58 14.34 -10.46
CA ALA A 323 7.29 14.49 -11.15
C ALA A 323 7.28 13.77 -12.51
N PHE A 324 8.38 13.84 -13.27
CA PHE A 324 8.50 13.12 -14.56
C PHE A 324 8.53 11.61 -14.36
N ARG A 325 9.24 11.12 -13.34
CA ARG A 325 9.27 9.69 -12.99
C ARG A 325 7.87 9.20 -12.60
N MET A 326 7.12 9.98 -11.82
CA MET A 326 5.75 9.64 -11.42
C MET A 326 4.78 9.62 -12.61
N ALA A 327 4.86 10.63 -13.49
CA ALA A 327 4.09 10.64 -14.73
C ALA A 327 4.47 9.49 -15.67
N GLN A 328 5.73 9.04 -15.68
CA GLN A 328 6.14 7.86 -16.43
C GLN A 328 5.55 6.56 -15.86
N LEU A 329 5.53 6.42 -14.53
CA LEU A 329 4.97 5.25 -13.85
C LEU A 329 3.44 5.18 -13.96
N ASN A 330 2.78 6.34 -14.08
CA ASN A 330 1.35 6.45 -14.30
C ASN A 330 1.04 7.51 -15.39
N PRO A 331 1.02 7.10 -16.67
CA PRO A 331 1.01 8.02 -17.81
C PRO A 331 -0.38 8.60 -18.14
N ILE A 332 -1.04 9.18 -17.13
CA ILE A 332 -2.31 9.90 -17.31
C ILE A 332 -2.10 11.36 -17.72
N VAL A 333 -0.91 11.92 -17.49
CA VAL A 333 -0.51 13.25 -17.93
C VAL A 333 0.77 13.17 -18.74
N ASN A 334 0.92 14.07 -19.70
CA ASN A 334 2.15 14.25 -20.45
C ASN A 334 2.85 15.53 -19.95
N LEU A 335 3.63 15.41 -18.88
CA LEU A 335 4.40 16.52 -18.33
C LEU A 335 5.55 16.91 -19.25
N GLN A 336 5.77 18.21 -19.42
CA GLN A 336 6.88 18.78 -20.19
C GLN A 336 7.74 19.70 -19.33
N LEU A 337 9.00 19.92 -19.75
CA LEU A 337 9.81 20.98 -19.16
C LEU A 337 9.13 22.33 -19.39
N GLY A 338 9.08 23.15 -18.34
CA GLY A 338 8.36 24.42 -18.32
C GLY A 338 6.92 24.33 -17.83
N ASP A 339 6.34 23.13 -17.70
CA ASP A 339 5.04 22.97 -17.05
C ASP A 339 5.13 23.43 -15.59
N THR A 340 4.07 24.08 -15.10
CA THR A 340 3.95 24.47 -13.70
C THR A 340 2.89 23.60 -13.03
N ILE A 341 3.29 22.90 -11.98
CA ILE A 341 2.45 21.97 -11.21
C ILE A 341 2.24 22.47 -9.80
N LEU A 342 1.22 21.95 -9.12
CA LEU A 342 1.06 22.16 -7.69
C LEU A 342 2.06 21.33 -6.89
N VAL A 343 2.45 21.86 -5.74
CA VAL A 343 3.28 21.15 -4.75
C VAL A 343 2.66 21.28 -3.36
N THR A 344 2.87 20.28 -2.53
CA THR A 344 2.44 20.35 -1.12
C THR A 344 3.33 21.29 -0.32
N GLU A 345 2.94 21.61 0.92
CA GLU A 345 3.78 22.41 1.83
C GLU A 345 5.09 21.70 2.24
N LYS A 346 5.14 20.37 2.09
CA LYS A 346 6.38 19.58 2.21
C LYS A 346 7.19 19.50 0.91
N GLY A 347 6.76 20.19 -0.16
CA GLY A 347 7.42 20.21 -1.46
C GLY A 347 7.19 18.97 -2.33
N GLU A 348 6.24 18.10 -1.96
CA GLU A 348 5.93 16.92 -2.77
C GLU A 348 5.11 17.33 -4.02
N PRO A 349 5.49 16.87 -5.23
CA PRO A 349 4.80 17.30 -6.42
C PRO A 349 3.46 16.57 -6.60
N LEU A 350 2.40 17.36 -6.80
CA LEU A 350 1.12 16.90 -7.31
C LEU A 350 1.20 16.85 -8.84
N TRP A 351 2.00 15.90 -9.34
CA TRP A 351 2.39 15.76 -10.75
C TRP A 351 1.20 15.66 -11.72
N ASN A 352 0.02 15.28 -11.24
CA ASN A 352 -1.21 15.20 -12.01
C ASN A 352 -2.05 16.48 -11.99
N THR A 353 -1.52 17.59 -11.44
CA THR A 353 -2.24 18.86 -11.25
C THR A 353 -1.42 20.04 -11.77
N ARG A 354 -1.88 20.68 -12.85
CA ARG A 354 -1.18 21.76 -13.56
C ARG A 354 -1.86 23.11 -13.42
N VAL A 355 -1.06 24.16 -13.49
CA VAL A 355 -1.53 25.55 -13.62
C VAL A 355 -1.76 25.87 -15.10
N LEU A 356 -2.93 26.39 -15.41
CA LEU A 356 -3.32 26.78 -16.76
C LEU A 356 -2.97 28.26 -17.05
N PRO A 357 -2.83 28.66 -18.32
CA PRO A 357 -2.46 30.03 -18.70
C PRO A 357 -3.42 31.13 -18.20
N ASP A 358 -4.68 30.78 -17.92
CA ASP A 358 -5.70 31.69 -17.40
C ASP A 358 -5.70 31.80 -15.86
N GLY A 359 -4.76 31.14 -15.19
CA GLY A 359 -4.64 31.09 -13.72
C GLY A 359 -5.59 30.11 -13.04
N THR A 360 -6.34 29.31 -13.80
CA THR A 360 -7.07 28.15 -13.27
C THR A 360 -6.17 26.93 -13.17
N TYR A 361 -6.69 25.85 -12.60
CA TYR A 361 -5.95 24.62 -12.42
C TYR A 361 -6.70 23.46 -13.07
N GLU A 362 -5.95 22.54 -13.66
CA GLU A 362 -6.45 21.25 -14.09
C GLU A 362 -5.86 20.14 -13.23
N MET A 363 -6.62 19.06 -13.07
CA MET A 363 -6.20 17.85 -12.38
C MET A 363 -6.73 16.63 -13.11
N ILE A 364 -5.92 15.59 -13.24
CA ILE A 364 -6.34 14.31 -13.78
C ILE A 364 -6.28 13.25 -12.67
N GLY A 365 -7.40 12.58 -12.38
CA GLY A 365 -7.47 11.56 -11.32
C GLY A 365 -6.50 10.41 -11.57
N LYS A 366 -5.66 10.07 -10.60
CA LYS A 366 -4.55 9.10 -10.74
C LYS A 366 -5.02 7.69 -11.07
N ALA A 367 -6.18 7.29 -10.58
CA ALA A 367 -6.75 5.98 -10.85
C ALA A 367 -7.90 6.01 -11.88
N THR A 368 -8.71 7.08 -11.89
CA THR A 368 -9.87 7.19 -12.77
C THR A 368 -9.57 7.79 -14.14
N SER A 369 -8.44 8.48 -14.30
CA SER A 369 -8.13 9.36 -15.44
C SER A 369 -9.17 10.45 -15.68
N GLN A 370 -10.04 10.73 -14.70
CA GLN A 370 -11.07 11.75 -14.83
C GLN A 370 -10.43 13.13 -14.84
N TYR A 371 -10.86 13.99 -15.77
CA TYR A 371 -10.41 15.37 -15.89
C TYR A 371 -11.24 16.30 -14.99
N PHE A 372 -10.56 17.12 -14.21
CA PHE A 372 -11.12 18.12 -13.33
C PHE A 372 -10.49 19.49 -13.59
N THR A 373 -11.27 20.54 -13.36
CA THR A 373 -10.77 21.92 -13.32
C THR A 373 -11.27 22.61 -12.08
N PHE A 374 -10.45 23.47 -11.49
CA PHE A 374 -10.83 24.23 -10.31
C PHE A 374 -10.18 25.62 -10.27
N ARG A 375 -10.66 26.44 -9.34
CA ARG A 375 -10.24 27.83 -9.13
C ARG A 375 -9.65 27.98 -7.73
N PRO A 376 -8.75 28.96 -7.51
CA PRO A 376 -8.30 29.28 -6.17
C PRO A 376 -9.44 29.90 -5.33
N VAL A 377 -9.29 29.84 -4.01
CA VAL A 377 -10.18 30.53 -3.05
C VAL A 377 -9.98 32.05 -3.14
N MET A 378 -8.76 32.51 -3.42
CA MET A 378 -8.47 33.92 -3.65
C MET A 378 -9.36 34.48 -4.77
N GLY A 379 -10.13 35.53 -4.45
CA GLY A 379 -11.05 36.16 -5.40
C GLY A 379 -12.37 35.39 -5.65
N SER A 380 -12.63 34.29 -4.95
CA SER A 380 -13.87 33.50 -5.09
C SER A 380 -15.10 34.16 -4.46
N GLY A 381 -14.90 35.19 -3.63
CA GLY A 381 -15.95 35.78 -2.80
C GLY A 381 -16.21 35.00 -1.49
N CYS A 382 -15.38 34.01 -1.16
CA CYS A 382 -15.45 33.32 0.11
C CYS A 382 -15.34 34.31 1.29
N THR A 383 -16.28 34.21 2.24
CA THR A 383 -16.42 35.13 3.38
C THR A 383 -15.86 34.56 4.69
N GLN A 384 -15.29 33.36 4.63
CA GLN A 384 -14.67 32.69 5.77
C GLN A 384 -13.45 33.45 6.26
N ASN A 385 -13.06 33.27 7.52
CA ASN A 385 -11.84 33.87 8.05
C ASN A 385 -10.61 33.27 7.34
N GLY A 386 -9.79 34.10 6.69
CA GLY A 386 -8.60 33.64 5.98
C GLY A 386 -7.50 33.04 6.88
N ALA A 387 -7.59 33.23 8.20
CA ALA A 387 -6.64 32.68 9.18
C ALA A 387 -6.90 31.22 9.56
N ASP A 388 -8.15 30.75 9.47
CA ASP A 388 -8.48 29.33 9.63
C ASP A 388 -8.90 28.82 8.25
N GLN A 389 -8.13 27.90 7.68
CA GLN A 389 -8.43 27.25 6.40
C GLN A 389 -8.26 25.74 6.54
N SER A 390 -8.58 25.23 7.74
CA SER A 390 -8.68 23.79 7.97
C SER A 390 -9.82 23.20 7.13
N SER A 391 -9.69 21.93 6.75
CA SER A 391 -10.75 21.23 6.02
C SER A 391 -12.10 21.28 6.75
N ALA A 392 -12.08 21.19 8.09
CA ALA A 392 -13.28 21.28 8.92
C ALA A 392 -14.02 22.61 8.75
N TYR A 393 -13.28 23.71 8.61
CA TYR A 393 -13.89 25.01 8.36
C TYR A 393 -14.48 25.07 6.94
N CYS A 394 -13.79 24.56 5.92
CA CYS A 394 -14.35 24.46 4.57
C CYS A 394 -15.62 23.60 4.53
N HIS A 395 -15.71 22.53 5.34
CA HIS A 395 -16.90 21.67 5.43
C HIS A 395 -18.16 22.43 5.86
N GLU A 396 -18.06 23.52 6.62
CA GLU A 396 -19.23 24.31 7.04
C GLU A 396 -20.05 24.85 5.85
N CYS A 397 -19.41 25.10 4.71
CA CYS A 397 -20.04 25.64 3.51
C CYS A 397 -20.05 24.66 2.32
N HIS A 398 -19.18 23.66 2.33
CA HIS A 398 -18.97 22.75 1.19
C HIS A 398 -19.35 21.30 1.45
N ALA A 399 -19.78 20.95 2.67
CA ALA A 399 -20.24 19.60 2.97
C ALA A 399 -21.41 19.22 2.05
N VAL A 400 -21.41 17.96 1.61
CA VAL A 400 -22.52 17.39 0.86
C VAL A 400 -23.77 17.36 1.76
N GLU A 401 -24.83 18.02 1.31
CA GLU A 401 -26.16 17.84 1.91
C GLU A 401 -26.65 16.41 1.62
N ARG A 402 -27.02 15.68 2.67
CA ARG A 402 -27.47 14.29 2.61
C ARG A 402 -28.95 14.18 2.94
#